data_AF-A0A945CIE9-F1
#
_entry.id   AF-A0A945CIE9-F1
#
_cell.length_a   1.000
_cell.length_b   1.000
_cell.length_c   1.000
_cell.angle_alpha   90.00
_cell.angle_beta   90.00
_cell.angle_gamma   90.00
#
_symmetry.space_group_name_H-M   'P 1'
#
loop_
_entity.id
_entity.type
_entity.pdbx_description
1 polymer ?
#
loop_
_entity_poly.entity_id
_entity_poly.type
_entity_poly.pdbx_seq_one_letter_code
_entity_poly.pdbx_strand_id
1 'polypeptide(L)' 'MDKALLDTDIFSEILKGIIALRHSLTLVTGNISHYERIQKLGYDVRLENWRNSLSQ' A
#
# COMPACT_ATOMS: atom_id res chain seq x y z
N MET A 1 16.74 17.22 -4.09
CA MET A 1 17.39 15.92 -3.85
C MET A 1 16.30 14.93 -3.48
N ASP A 2 15.67 14.34 -4.48
CA ASP A 2 14.61 13.33 -4.33
C ASP A 2 15.23 11.99 -3.97
N LYS A 3 15.79 11.91 -2.75
CA LYS A 3 16.31 10.64 -2.21
C LYS A 3 15.12 9.86 -1.66
N ALA A 4 14.48 9.07 -2.52
CA ALA A 4 13.66 7.97 -2.04
C ALA A 4 14.63 6.92 -1.47
N LEU A 5 14.74 6.86 -0.14
CA LEU A 5 15.33 5.72 0.57
C LEU A 5 14.49 4.49 0.18
N LEU A 6 14.95 3.76 -0.83
CA LEU A 6 14.39 2.48 -1.25
C LEU A 6 14.87 1.44 -0.24
N ASP A 7 14.22 1.41 0.91
CA ASP A 7 14.36 0.29 1.84
C ASP A 7 13.65 -0.95 1.26
N THR A 8 14.10 -2.16 1.61
CA THR A 8 13.53 -3.41 1.04
C THR A 8 12.02 -3.54 1.33
N ASP A 9 11.57 -2.94 2.43
CA ASP A 9 10.17 -2.83 2.82
C ASP A 9 9.37 -2.03 1.76
N ILE A 10 9.84 -0.82 1.41
CA ILE A 10 9.16 0.08 0.44
C ILE A 10 9.02 -0.57 -0.94
N PHE A 11 10.05 -1.28 -1.42
CA PHE A 11 9.98 -1.95 -2.72
C PHE A 11 8.94 -3.08 -2.72
N SER A 12 8.91 -3.86 -1.63
CA SER A 12 7.93 -4.94 -1.43
C SER A 12 6.50 -4.40 -1.32
N GLU A 13 6.31 -3.24 -0.68
CA GLU A 13 5.02 -2.57 -0.55
C GLU A 13 4.51 -2.03 -1.89
N ILE A 14 5.36 -1.36 -2.67
CA ILE A 14 5.01 -0.91 -4.02
C ILE A 14 4.61 -2.09 -4.90
N LEU A 15 5.37 -3.20 -4.86
CA LEU A 15 5.07 -4.38 -5.66
C LEU A 15 3.70 -4.98 -5.29
N LYS A 16 3.39 -5.10 -3.98
CA LYS A 16 2.07 -5.56 -3.52
C LYS A 16 0.95 -4.62 -3.97
N GLY A 17 1.17 -3.30 -3.88
CA GLY A 17 0.23 -2.29 -4.36
C GLY A 17 -0.04 -2.39 -5.87
N ILE A 18 1.00 -2.59 -6.69
CA ILE A 18 0.88 -2.76 -8.14
C ILE A 18 0.10 -4.04 -8.48
N ILE A 19 0.38 -5.15 -7.79
CA ILE A 19 -0.35 -6.41 -8.00
C ILE A 19 -1.83 -6.22 -7.63
N ALA A 20 -2.11 -5.57 -6.49
CA ALA A 20 -3.47 -5.29 -6.07
C ALA A 20 -4.22 -4.42 -7.09
N LEU A 21 -3.60 -3.35 -7.59
CA LEU A 21 -4.17 -2.50 -8.64
C LEU A 21 -4.46 -3.30 -9.92
N ARG A 22 -3.50 -4.10 -10.37
CA ARG A 22 -3.62 -4.89 -11.61
C ARG A 22 -4.73 -5.93 -11.56
N HIS A 23 -4.96 -6.50 -10.37
CA HIS A 23 -6.00 -7.49 -10.14
C HIS A 23 -7.29 -6.90 -9.56
N SER A 24 -7.38 -5.57 -9.43
CA SER A 24 -8.50 -4.87 -8.78
C SER A 24 -8.82 -5.41 -7.37
N LEU A 25 -7.79 -5.83 -6.64
CA LEU A 25 -7.88 -6.35 -5.26
C LEU A 25 -7.74 -5.21 -4.26
N THR A 26 -8.42 -5.33 -3.12
CA THR A 26 -8.18 -4.48 -1.95
C THR A 26 -6.93 -4.95 -1.24
N LEU A 27 -5.98 -4.04 -1.02
CA LEU A 27 -4.77 -4.34 -0.29
C LEU A 27 -5.04 -4.26 1.22
N VAL A 28 -5.10 -5.42 1.87
CA VAL A 28 -5.32 -5.51 3.31
C VAL A 28 -3.96 -5.48 4.04
N THR A 29 -3.69 -4.44 4.83
CA THR A 29 -2.40 -4.25 5.51
C THR A 29 -2.55 -3.54 6.86
N GLY A 30 -1.70 -3.88 7.83
CA GLY A 30 -1.66 -3.21 9.13
C GLY A 30 -0.86 -1.90 9.12
N ASN A 31 -0.02 -1.70 8.10
CA ASN A 31 0.87 -0.56 7.96
C ASN A 31 0.31 0.48 6.97
N ILE A 32 -0.90 0.96 7.24
CA ILE A 32 -1.62 1.90 6.35
C ILE A 32 -0.76 3.14 6.04
N SER A 33 -0.01 3.64 7.01
CA SER A 33 0.82 4.85 6.88
C SER A 33 1.92 4.77 5.81
N HIS A 34 2.41 3.57 5.49
CA HIS A 34 3.40 3.41 4.43
C HIS A 34 2.76 3.57 3.05
N TYR A 35 1.54 3.05 2.89
CA TYR A 35 0.79 3.10 1.64
C TYR A 35 0.08 4.44 1.39
N GLU A 36 -0.13 5.26 2.42
CA GLU A 36 -0.61 6.65 2.26
C GLU A 36 0.28 7.46 1.31
N ARG A 37 1.58 7.16 1.28
CA ARG A 37 2.52 7.83 0.38
C ARG A 37 2.30 7.45 -1.08
N ILE A 38 1.80 6.23 -1.35
CA ILE A 38 1.42 5.79 -2.70
C ILE A 38 0.13 6.49 -3.15
N GLN A 39 -0.84 6.69 -2.25
CA GLN A 39 -2.04 7.48 -2.52
C GLN A 39 -1.71 8.95 -2.82
N LYS A 40 -0.76 9.55 -2.08
CA LYS A 40 -0.28 10.92 -2.32
C LYS A 40 0.40 11.12 -3.67
N LEU A 41 0.88 10.04 -4.30
CA LEU A 41 1.42 10.06 -5.65
C LEU A 41 0.33 10.00 -6.74
N GLY A 42 -0.95 9.89 -6.35
CA GLY A 42 -2.10 9.90 -7.27
C GLY A 42 -2.59 8.51 -7.69
N TYR A 43 -2.13 7.43 -7.04
CA TYR A 43 -2.60 6.08 -7.32
C TYR A 43 -3.84 5.74 -6.48
N ASP A 44 -4.91 5.26 -7.12
CA ASP A 44 -6.16 4.83 -6.49
C ASP A 44 -6.01 3.42 -5.86
N VAL A 45 -5.08 3.28 -4.92
CA VAL A 45 -4.87 2.01 -4.21
C VAL A 45 -5.92 1.88 -3.10
N ARG A 46 -6.72 0.82 -3.16
CA ARG A 46 -7.69 0.48 -2.11
C ARG A 46 -6.97 -0.17 -0.94
N LEU A 47 -6.96 0.51 0.21
CA LEU A 47 -6.31 0.05 1.43
C LEU A 47 -7.37 -0.34 2.46
N GLU A 48 -7.21 -1.51 3.08
CA GLU A 48 -8.02 -1.93 4.23
C GLU A 48 -7.11 -2.34 5.37
N ASN A 49 -7.46 -1.95 6.60
CA ASN A 49 -6.72 -2.42 7.77
C ASN A 49 -7.31 -3.75 8.24
N TRP A 50 -6.51 -4.83 8.24
CA TRP A 50 -6.99 -6.14 8.70
C TRP A 50 -7.46 -6.11 10.16
N ARG A 51 -6.95 -5.21 11.00
CA ARG A 51 -7.44 -5.04 12.38
C ARG A 51 -8.91 -4.61 12.43
N ASN A 52 -9.36 -3.88 11.40
CA ASN A 52 -10.76 -3.48 11.25
C ASN A 52 -11.58 -4.54 10.49
N SER A 53 -10.92 -5.41 9.71
CA SER A 53 -11.54 -6.47 8.92
C SER A 53 -12.03 -7.66 9.78
N LEU A 54 -11.42 -7.89 10.95
CA LEU A 54 -11.81 -8.96 11.89
C LEU A 54 -13.04 -8.64 12.75
N SER A 55 -13.71 -7.50 12.53
CA SER A 55 -14.87 -7.06 13.34
C SER A 55 -16.23 -7.26 12.65
N GLN A 56 -16.31 -8.08 11.60
CA GLN A 56 -17.58 -8.51 10.98
C GLN A 56 -17.89 -9.98 11.28
#